data_AF-A0A953G7S8-F1
#
_entry.id   AF-A0A953G7S8-F1
#
_cell.length_a   1.000
_cell.length_b   1.000
_cell.length_c   1.000
_cell.angle_alpha   90.00
_cell.angle_beta   90.00
_cell.angle_gamma   90.00
#
_symmetry.space_group_name_H-M   'P 1'
#
loop_
_entity.id
_entity.type
_entity.pdbx_description
1 polymer ?
#
loop_
_entity_poly.entity_id
_entity_poly.type
_entity_poly.pdbx_seq_one_letter_code
_entity_poly.pdbx_strand_id
1 'polypeptide(L)'
;MKYYILPFFLMFLALHAGAQQDLSQLNLPRESEFIEAIKQEAIGNLPKAAELFEKLAESQDSRPTALFYLARLYRKSGRHEDAIKAITECTRL
;
A
#
# COMPACT_ATOMS: atom_id res chain seq x y z
N MET A 1 -38.38 -25.18 24.92
CA MET A 1 -37.09 -24.54 25.27
C MET A 1 -35.94 -24.95 24.32
N LYS A 2 -36.15 -25.11 23.00
CA LYS A 2 -35.10 -25.62 22.08
C LYS A 2 -34.80 -24.72 20.86
N TYR A 3 -35.54 -23.62 20.66
CA TYR A 3 -35.44 -22.79 19.45
C TYR A 3 -34.81 -21.40 19.68
N TYR A 4 -34.51 -21.02 20.93
CA TYR A 4 -33.91 -19.70 21.24
C TYR A 4 -32.37 -19.67 21.12
N ILE A 5 -31.71 -20.82 20.99
CA ILE A 5 -30.24 -20.90 20.85
C ILE A 5 -29.81 -20.65 19.39
N LEU A 6 -30.66 -20.99 18.42
CA LEU A 6 -30.40 -20.85 16.98
C LEU A 6 -30.16 -19.40 16.52
N PRO A 7 -30.95 -18.39 16.92
CA PRO A 7 -30.68 -17.00 16.51
C PRO A 7 -29.42 -16.42 17.17
N PHE A 8 -29.08 -16.85 18.39
CA PHE A 8 -27.87 -16.41 19.07
C PHE A 8 -26.60 -16.96 18.40
N PHE A 9 -26.65 -18.21 17.96
CA PHE A 9 -25.56 -18.84 17.20
C PHE A 9 -25.33 -18.18 15.84
N LEU A 10 -26.40 -17.79 15.14
CA LEU A 10 -26.32 -17.08 13.86
C LEU A 10 -25.73 -15.66 14.02
N MET A 11 -26.07 -14.96 15.11
CA MET A 11 -25.50 -13.64 15.42
C MET A 11 -24.00 -13.73 15.71
N PHE A 12 -23.56 -14.79 16.39
CA PHE A 12 -22.16 -15.02 16.71
C PHE A 12 -21.32 -15.41 15.49
N LEU A 13 -21.92 -16.15 14.54
CA LEU A 13 -21.33 -16.51 13.25
C LEU A 13 -21.12 -15.28 12.36
N ALA A 14 -22.09 -14.36 12.34
CA ALA A 14 -21.99 -13.10 11.60
C ALA A 14 -20.87 -12.18 12.16
N LEU A 15 -20.65 -12.19 13.48
CA LEU A 15 -19.60 -11.41 14.14
C LEU A 15 -18.19 -11.90 13.79
N HIS A 16 -18.00 -13.22 13.64
CA HIS A 16 -16.72 -13.80 13.23
C HIS A 16 -16.46 -13.65 11.73
N ALA A 17 -17.50 -13.69 10.88
CA ALA A 17 -17.37 -13.45 9.45
C ALA A 17 -16.91 -12.01 9.15
N GLY A 18 -17.42 -11.02 9.89
CA GLY A 18 -17.04 -9.61 9.69
C GLY A 18 -15.59 -9.28 10.11
N ALA A 19 -15.06 -9.93 11.16
CA ALA A 19 -13.70 -9.67 11.65
C ALA A 19 -12.60 -10.40 10.85
N GLN A 20 -12.93 -11.52 10.21
CA GLN A 20 -12.01 -12.25 9.32
C GLN A 20 -11.78 -11.49 8.00
N GLN A 21 -12.72 -10.65 7.59
CA GLN A 21 -12.74 -10.01 6.28
C GLN A 21 -11.73 -8.86 6.12
N ASP A 22 -11.27 -8.25 7.23
CA ASP A 22 -10.33 -7.12 7.20
C ASP A 22 -8.88 -7.57 6.92
N LEU A 23 -8.47 -8.73 7.43
CA LEU A 23 -7.10 -9.23 7.24
C LEU A 23 -6.85 -9.76 5.81
N SER A 24 -7.91 -10.17 5.11
CA SER A 24 -7.83 -10.57 3.69
C SER A 24 -7.85 -9.41 2.70
N GLN A 25 -8.28 -8.22 3.14
CA GLN A 25 -8.16 -6.97 2.37
C GLN A 25 -6.91 -6.19 2.70
N LEU A 26 -6.16 -6.60 3.73
CA LEU A 26 -4.80 -6.15 3.94
C LEU A 26 -4.07 -6.40 2.63
N ASN A 27 -3.63 -5.33 1.97
CA ASN A 27 -2.94 -5.36 0.69
C ASN A 27 -1.53 -5.93 0.88
N LEU A 28 -1.42 -7.14 1.43
CA LEU A 28 -0.21 -7.85 1.82
C LEU A 28 0.88 -7.81 0.73
N PRO A 29 0.56 -7.97 -0.58
CA PRO A 29 1.57 -7.85 -1.62
C PRO A 29 2.15 -6.44 -1.69
N ARG A 30 1.29 -5.41 -1.73
CA ARG A 30 1.71 -4.00 -1.83
C ARG A 30 2.39 -3.51 -0.56
N GLU A 31 1.94 -3.94 0.62
CA GLU A 31 2.62 -3.64 1.89
C GLU A 31 4.01 -4.27 1.92
N SER A 32 4.14 -5.53 1.48
CA SER A 32 5.44 -6.20 1.42
C SER A 32 6.39 -5.55 0.40
N GLU A 33 5.87 -5.16 -0.77
CA GLU A 33 6.60 -4.44 -1.80
C GLU A 33 7.02 -3.04 -1.32
N PHE A 34 6.15 -2.36 -0.58
CA PHE A 34 6.45 -1.06 0.01
C PHE A 34 7.56 -1.15 1.06
N ILE A 35 7.49 -2.15 1.94
CA ILE A 35 8.54 -2.41 2.95
C ILE A 35 9.87 -2.70 2.25
N GLU A 36 9.87 -3.53 1.21
CA GLU A 36 11.09 -3.83 0.44
C GLU A 36 11.61 -2.58 -0.29
N ALA A 37 10.75 -1.73 -0.84
CA ALA A 37 11.15 -0.47 -1.48
C ALA A 37 11.89 0.46 -0.51
N ILE A 38 11.36 0.62 0.70
CA ILE A 38 11.97 1.41 1.77
C ILE A 38 13.31 0.81 2.20
N LYS A 39 13.39 -0.51 2.33
CA LYS A 39 14.63 -1.21 2.67
C LYS A 39 15.70 -1.01 1.59
N GLN A 40 15.33 -1.12 0.32
CA GLN A 40 16.23 -0.87 -0.82
C GLN A 40 16.73 0.58 -0.83
N GLU A 41 15.87 1.55 -0.53
CA GLU A 41 16.28 2.96 -0.36
C GLU A 41 17.28 3.09 0.80
N ALA A 42 17.01 2.46 1.94
CA ALA A 42 17.85 2.56 3.13
C ALA A 42 19.26 1.99 2.92
N ILE A 43 19.40 0.91 2.13
CA ILE A 43 20.70 0.35 1.76
C ILE A 43 21.37 1.07 0.57
N GLY A 44 20.75 2.13 0.05
CA GLY A 44 21.28 2.95 -1.04
C GLY A 44 21.07 2.38 -2.44
N ASN A 45 20.31 1.30 -2.59
CA ASN A 45 19.93 0.75 -3.89
C ASN A 45 18.76 1.54 -4.49
N LEU A 46 19.03 2.80 -4.84
CA LEU A 46 18.03 3.72 -5.38
C LEU A 46 17.34 3.20 -6.65
N PRO A 47 18.02 2.52 -7.59
CA PRO A 47 17.36 1.94 -8.77
C PRO A 47 16.30 0.91 -8.41
N LYS A 48 16.60 -0.01 -7.47
CA LYS A 48 15.63 -1.04 -7.07
C LYS A 48 14.47 -0.45 -6.28
N ALA A 49 14.73 0.54 -5.43
CA ALA A 49 13.68 1.27 -4.73
C ALA A 49 12.73 1.97 -5.71
N ALA A 50 13.27 2.63 -6.74
CA ALA A 50 12.47 3.29 -7.76
C ALA A 50 11.58 2.28 -8.53
N GLU A 51 12.12 1.14 -8.98
CA GLU A 51 11.35 0.09 -9.65
C GLU A 51 10.15 -0.39 -8.81
N LEU A 52 10.37 -0.58 -7.49
CA LEU A 52 9.31 -1.03 -6.59
C LEU A 52 8.24 0.04 -6.38
N PHE A 53 8.63 1.32 -6.24
CA PHE A 53 7.65 2.39 -6.15
C PHE A 53 6.91 2.66 -7.47
N GLU A 54 7.54 2.44 -8.63
CA GLU A 54 6.86 2.51 -9.93
C GLU A 54 5.73 1.47 -10.02
N LYS A 55 5.99 0.23 -9.59
CA LYS A 55 4.96 -0.83 -9.50
C LYS A 55 3.84 -0.44 -8.55
N LEU A 56 4.19 0.09 -7.37
CA LEU A 56 3.19 0.55 -6.40
C LEU A 56 2.35 1.72 -6.92
N ALA A 57 2.88 2.53 -7.85
CA ALA A 57 2.16 3.63 -8.46
C ALA A 57 1.12 3.18 -9.50
N GLU A 58 1.18 1.93 -9.99
CA GLU A 58 0.18 1.40 -10.92
C GLU A 58 -1.20 1.28 -10.27
N SER A 59 -1.23 0.96 -8.97
CA SER A 59 -2.46 0.83 -8.21
C SER A 59 -2.95 2.17 -7.64
N GLN A 60 -4.23 2.49 -7.84
CA GLN A 60 -4.81 3.77 -7.44
C GLN A 60 -4.71 4.04 -5.94
N ASP A 61 -4.89 3.03 -5.08
CA ASP A 61 -4.86 3.28 -3.63
C ASP A 61 -3.47 3.63 -3.12
N SER A 62 -2.41 3.12 -3.76
CA SER A 62 -1.02 3.37 -3.37
C SER A 62 -0.33 4.45 -4.22
N ARG A 63 -0.95 4.88 -5.33
CA ARG A 63 -0.38 5.84 -6.28
C ARG A 63 0.08 7.16 -5.64
N PRO A 64 -0.71 7.86 -4.80
CA PRO A 64 -0.27 9.12 -4.20
C PRO A 64 0.99 8.92 -3.35
N THR A 65 0.98 7.88 -2.51
CA THR A 65 2.12 7.55 -1.65
C THR A 65 3.34 7.18 -2.50
N ALA A 66 3.19 6.30 -3.48
CA ALA A 66 4.28 5.85 -4.34
C ALA A 66 4.92 7.00 -5.12
N LEU A 67 4.12 7.91 -5.69
CA LEU A 67 4.62 9.10 -6.41
C LEU A 67 5.42 10.04 -5.49
N PHE A 68 4.99 10.22 -4.23
CA PHE A 68 5.76 10.99 -3.26
C PHE A 68 7.15 10.39 -2.99
N TYR A 69 7.23 9.07 -2.80
CA TYR A 69 8.52 8.39 -2.59
C TYR A 69 9.40 8.40 -3.85
N LEU A 70 8.83 8.26 -5.04
CA LEU A 70 9.55 8.43 -6.31
C LEU A 70 10.13 9.84 -6.45
N ALA A 71 9.33 10.88 -6.16
CA ALA A 71 9.81 12.25 -6.21
C ALA A 71 11.00 12.46 -5.26
N ARG A 72 10.92 11.89 -4.05
CA ARG A 72 12.02 11.94 -3.07
C ARG A 72 13.27 11.22 -3.57
N LEU A 73 13.13 10.02 -4.15
CA LEU A 73 14.23 9.23 -4.71
C LEU A 73 14.90 9.93 -5.90
N TYR A 74 14.10 10.50 -6.80
CA TYR A 74 14.60 11.27 -7.94
C TYR A 74 15.34 12.52 -7.49
N ARG A 75 14.83 13.21 -6.46
CA ARG A 75 15.57 14.32 -5.85
C ARG A 75 16.91 13.89 -5.25
N LYS A 76 16.96 12.75 -4.54
CA LYS A 76 18.20 12.21 -3.96
C LYS A 76 19.23 11.78 -5.01
N SER A 77 18.77 11.32 -6.18
CA SER A 77 19.62 10.88 -7.29
C SER A 77 20.00 11.99 -8.28
N GLY A 78 19.63 13.26 -8.00
CA GLY A 78 19.93 14.40 -8.86
C GLY A 78 19.01 14.54 -10.09
N ARG A 79 18.01 13.67 -10.22
CA ARG A 79 16.99 13.70 -11.29
C ARG A 79 15.88 14.69 -10.96
N HIS A 80 16.22 15.97 -10.89
CA HIS A 80 15.30 17.01 -10.42
C HIS A 80 14.03 17.16 -11.28
N GLU A 81 14.15 17.00 -12.60
CA GLU A 81 13.00 17.09 -13.52
C GLU A 81 11.97 16.00 -13.25
N ASP A 82 12.43 14.76 -13.05
CA ASP A 82 11.54 13.63 -12.77
C ASP A 82 10.93 13.74 -11.38
N ALA A 83 11.66 14.32 -10.42
CA ALA A 83 11.12 14.63 -9.10
C ALA A 83 9.96 15.63 -9.18
N ILE A 84 10.10 16.69 -10.00
CA ILE A 84 9.06 17.69 -10.22
C ILE A 84 7.84 17.07 -10.90
N LYS A 85 8.05 16.22 -11.92
CA LYS A 85 6.95 15.51 -12.58
C LYS A 85 6.16 14.64 -11.60
N ALA A 86 6.86 13.81 -10.81
CA ALA A 86 6.24 12.90 -9.87
C ALA A 86 5.47 13.64 -8.75
N ILE A 87 6.02 14.72 -8.20
CA ILE A 87 5.29 15.49 -7.16
C ILE A 87 4.11 16.27 -7.74
N THR A 88 4.23 16.77 -8.97
CA THR A 88 3.12 17.45 -9.66
C THR A 88 1.96 16.49 -9.91
N GLU A 89 2.27 15.27 -10.37
CA GLU A 89 1.26 14.22 -10.53
C GLU A 89 0.62 13.88 -9.17
N CYS A 90 1.42 13.74 -8.11
CA CYS A 90 0.92 13.48 -6.76
C CYS A 90 -0.06 14.56 -6.26
N THR A 91 0.19 15.84 -6.53
CA THR A 91 -0.68 16.96 -6.10
C THR A 91 -1.95 17.12 -6.92
N ARG A 92 -2.04 16.44 -8.08
CA ARG A 92 -3.18 16.52 -8.99
C ARG A 92 -4.20 15.40 -8.76
N LEU A 93 -3.85 14.39 -7.95
CA LEU A 93 -4.72 13.29 -7.53
C LEU A 93 -5.66 13.76 -6.42
#